data_AF-A0AAW8QDJ5-F1
#
_entry.id   AF-A0AAW8QDJ5-F1
#
_cell.length_a   1.000
_cell.length_b   1.000
_cell.length_c   1.000
_cell.angle_alpha   90.00
_cell.angle_beta   90.00
_cell.angle_gamma   90.00
#
_symmetry.space_group_name_H-M   'P 1'
#
loop_
_entity.id
_entity.type
_entity.pdbx_description
1 polymer ?
#
loop_
_entity_poly.entity_id
_entity_poly.type
_entity_poly.pdbx_seq_one_letter_code
_entity_poly.pdbx_strand_id
1 'polypeptide(L)'
;MSSISIEAYNAIVNRGKIPEVTAPPPILAIWPEPLYIRDKWWMRVCKLMPDMSLKWSKSHPPELFDSLEVALKVARQRNAQLLETIANLAFSLVQQQSITMKVTKEVQKKERLINEERLMLQEAKERAYKMKRAEINDLILPDKSEKFRQILHKQLTTMPYLTRVVVTDKKKKFILERSKKNKFEWSKPILAKAKTLEFAYKATIAEGFDLDPEAPWGKTKATIRDLLLPSANKLLQLASVQRLLSEAKLKGQYVLVCNGYVFWYEENGNIGWTVKQTDSSLNGKKGNTLWLEGEIESKNHGRLIILPYIKSNGELVKGHTKNGPNDGPAKPRHPSQYVSLPFHILKDDLMICLLGDLPYE
;
A
#
# COMPACT_ATOMS: atom_id res chain seq x y z
N MET A 1 -20.91 23.70 54.04
CA MET A 1 -19.87 22.86 53.42
C MET A 1 -19.51 23.50 52.09
N SER A 2 -18.35 24.16 52.00
CA SER A 2 -17.96 24.92 50.80
C SER A 2 -17.44 23.98 49.70
N SER A 3 -18.04 24.07 48.52
CA SER A 3 -17.61 23.36 47.31
C SER A 3 -16.27 23.90 46.82
N ILE A 4 -15.28 23.01 46.68
CA ILE A 4 -13.98 23.31 46.07
C ILE A 4 -14.21 23.54 44.56
N SER A 5 -13.68 24.62 43.98
CA SER A 5 -13.80 24.88 42.54
C SER A 5 -13.09 23.79 41.73
N ILE A 6 -13.55 23.55 40.50
CA ILE A 6 -12.92 22.57 39.60
C ILE A 6 -11.45 22.91 39.35
N GLU A 7 -11.07 24.20 39.35
CA GLU A 7 -9.65 24.58 39.26
C GLU A 7 -8.84 24.17 40.50
N ALA A 8 -9.41 24.35 41.69
CA ALA A 8 -8.76 23.95 42.94
C ALA A 8 -8.62 22.41 43.04
N TYR A 9 -9.61 21.65 42.56
CA TYR A 9 -9.50 20.19 42.45
C TYR A 9 -8.37 19.76 41.49
N ASN A 10 -8.28 20.40 40.32
CA ASN A 10 -7.26 20.09 39.31
C ASN A 10 -5.84 20.51 39.74
N ALA A 11 -5.69 21.57 40.53
CA ALA A 11 -4.41 22.00 41.08
C ALA A 11 -3.86 21.03 42.15
N ILE A 12 -4.75 20.45 42.96
CA ILE A 12 -4.40 19.47 44.00
C ILE A 12 -4.01 18.13 43.37
N VAL A 13 -4.75 17.67 42.34
CA VAL A 13 -4.48 16.38 41.67
C VAL A 13 -3.16 16.40 40.88
N ASN A 14 -2.73 17.55 40.35
CA ASN A 14 -1.56 17.65 39.47
C ASN A 14 -0.28 18.20 40.12
N ARG A 15 -0.19 18.19 41.47
CA ARG A 15 1.01 18.65 42.23
C ARG A 15 1.59 19.99 41.72
N GLY A 16 0.73 20.99 41.51
CA GLY A 16 1.18 22.34 41.15
C GLY A 16 1.76 22.51 39.74
N LYS A 17 1.66 21.52 38.84
CA LYS A 17 1.93 21.75 37.42
C LYS A 17 0.69 22.30 36.74
N ILE A 18 0.70 23.61 36.48
CA ILE A 18 -0.23 24.23 35.53
C ILE A 18 -0.01 23.53 34.19
N PRO A 19 -1.00 22.84 33.60
CA PRO A 19 -0.84 22.27 32.27
C PRO A 19 -0.67 23.45 31.30
N GLU A 20 0.46 23.54 30.62
CA GLU A 20 0.57 24.37 29.43
C GLU A 20 -0.54 23.92 28.47
N VAL A 21 -1.51 24.81 28.23
CA VAL A 21 -2.55 24.59 27.23
C VAL A 21 -1.90 24.77 25.86
N THR A 22 -1.10 23.80 25.44
CA THR A 22 -0.61 23.72 24.07
C THR A 22 -1.80 23.38 23.19
N ALA A 23 -2.14 24.27 22.26
CA ALA A 23 -3.16 24.02 21.25
C ALA A 23 -2.93 22.63 20.60
N PRO A 24 -4.01 21.87 20.30
CA PRO A 24 -3.85 20.55 19.74
C PRO A 24 -3.04 20.62 18.43
N PRO A 25 -2.07 19.72 18.21
CA PRO A 25 -1.20 19.79 17.05
C PRO A 25 -2.02 19.72 15.75
N PRO A 26 -1.69 20.55 14.74
CA PRO A 26 -2.50 20.68 13.54
C PRO A 26 -2.50 19.36 12.76
N ILE A 27 -3.67 19.02 12.23
CA ILE A 27 -3.86 17.86 11.36
C ILE A 27 -3.52 18.30 9.94
N LEU A 28 -2.61 17.57 9.29
CA LEU A 28 -2.12 17.90 7.96
C LEU A 28 -2.51 16.89 6.88
N ALA A 29 -2.89 15.68 7.29
CA ALA A 29 -3.43 14.67 6.39
C ALA A 29 -4.26 13.64 7.17
N ILE A 30 -5.04 12.85 6.44
CA ILE A 30 -5.80 11.73 6.96
C ILE A 30 -5.63 10.50 6.07
N TRP A 31 -5.79 9.33 6.67
CA TRP A 31 -5.72 8.06 5.95
C TRP A 31 -6.49 6.94 6.66
N PRO A 32 -7.27 6.11 5.95
CA PRO A 32 -7.98 4.99 6.55
C PRO A 32 -7.05 3.83 6.89
N GLU A 33 -7.21 3.25 8.09
CA GLU A 33 -6.57 2.00 8.49
C GLU A 33 -7.63 0.98 8.95
N PRO A 34 -7.42 -0.32 8.67
CA PRO A 34 -8.41 -1.34 9.00
C PRO A 34 -8.52 -1.51 10.52
N LEU A 35 -9.76 -1.44 11.03
CA LEU A 35 -10.12 -1.87 12.37
C LEU A 35 -10.77 -3.26 12.29
N TYR A 36 -9.91 -4.28 12.23
CA TYR A 36 -10.31 -5.67 12.00
C TYR A 36 -11.42 -6.16 12.95
N ILE A 37 -11.37 -5.75 14.22
CA ILE A 37 -12.37 -6.19 15.22
C ILE A 37 -13.79 -5.69 14.95
N ARG A 38 -13.95 -4.51 14.33
CA ARG A 38 -15.27 -3.94 14.03
C ARG A 38 -15.71 -4.11 12.59
N ASP A 39 -14.86 -4.63 11.72
CA ASP A 39 -15.12 -4.63 10.27
C ASP A 39 -15.31 -3.22 9.70
N LYS A 40 -14.54 -2.27 10.23
CA LYS A 40 -14.61 -0.87 9.85
C LYS A 40 -13.23 -0.36 9.48
N TRP A 41 -13.20 0.76 8.80
CA TRP A 41 -11.99 1.53 8.51
C TRP A 41 -11.96 2.74 9.42
N TRP A 42 -10.93 2.85 10.25
CA TRP A 42 -10.73 3.99 11.14
C TRP A 42 -9.92 5.07 10.42
N MET A 43 -10.43 6.30 10.39
CA MET A 43 -9.68 7.43 9.84
C MET A 43 -8.56 7.87 10.78
N ARG A 44 -7.31 7.65 10.39
CA ARG A 44 -6.17 8.19 11.13
C ARG A 44 -5.86 9.59 10.65
N VAL A 45 -5.30 10.37 11.57
CA VAL A 45 -4.88 11.75 11.32
C VAL A 45 -3.36 11.84 11.45
N CYS A 46 -2.73 12.52 10.51
CA CYS A 46 -1.32 12.86 10.53
C CYS A 46 -1.18 14.25 11.13
N LYS A 47 -0.52 14.35 12.27
CA LYS A 47 -0.34 15.61 13.00
C LYS A 47 1.09 16.11 12.90
N LEU A 48 1.26 17.44 12.85
CA LEU A 48 2.57 18.08 12.99
C LEU A 48 2.87 18.27 14.47
N MET A 49 3.93 17.62 14.94
CA MET A 49 4.41 17.74 16.31
C MET A 49 5.30 19.00 16.48
N PRO A 50 5.50 19.50 17.71
CA PRO A 50 6.35 20.68 17.96
C PRO A 50 7.80 20.54 17.47
N ASP A 51 8.31 19.31 17.39
CA ASP A 51 9.64 18.97 16.86
C ASP A 51 9.70 18.89 15.32
N MET A 52 8.65 19.37 14.62
CA MET A 52 8.50 19.32 13.16
C MET A 52 8.44 17.89 12.58
N SER A 53 8.19 16.89 13.43
CA SER A 53 7.93 15.52 13.02
C SER A 53 6.45 15.32 12.68
N LEU A 54 6.18 14.35 11.81
CA LEU A 54 4.81 13.94 11.47
C LEU A 54 4.47 12.65 12.21
N LYS A 55 3.32 12.65 12.89
CA LYS A 55 2.85 11.47 13.63
C LYS A 55 1.43 11.11 13.27
N TRP A 56 1.24 9.85 12.88
CA TRP A 56 -0.08 9.27 12.70
C TRP A 56 -0.70 8.90 14.04
N SER A 57 -1.94 9.33 14.30
CA SER A 57 -2.74 8.90 15.44
C SER A 57 -4.15 8.53 15.01
N LYS A 58 -4.92 7.91 15.90
CA LYS A 58 -6.37 7.74 15.68
C LYS A 58 -7.04 9.12 15.69
N SER A 59 -8.06 9.31 14.85
CA SER A 59 -8.93 10.48 14.96
C SER A 59 -9.63 10.51 16.32
N HIS A 60 -9.90 11.73 16.82
CA HIS A 60 -10.75 11.97 17.96
C HIS A 60 -11.69 13.14 17.63
N PRO A 61 -13.03 12.92 17.60
CA PRO A 61 -13.72 11.65 17.85
C PRO A 61 -13.38 10.54 16.82
N PRO A 62 -13.63 9.26 17.13
CA PRO A 62 -13.47 8.16 16.19
C PRO A 62 -14.32 8.37 14.94
N GLU A 63 -13.70 8.29 13.77
CA GLU A 63 -14.39 8.34 12.50
C GLU A 63 -14.23 6.99 11.79
N LEU A 64 -15.34 6.30 11.57
CA LEU A 64 -15.39 4.91 11.12
C LEU A 64 -16.16 4.82 9.80
N PHE A 65 -15.66 4.01 8.89
CA PHE A 65 -16.27 3.76 7.58
C PHE A 65 -16.49 2.27 7.36
N ASP A 66 -17.51 1.93 6.58
CA ASP A 66 -17.92 0.55 6.32
C ASP A 66 -17.16 -0.08 5.18
N SER A 67 -16.60 0.74 4.29
CA SER A 67 -15.84 0.32 3.11
C SER A 67 -14.57 1.15 2.98
N LEU A 68 -13.51 0.50 2.48
CA LEU A 68 -12.24 1.14 2.18
C LEU A 68 -12.43 2.21 1.10
N GLU A 69 -13.23 1.93 0.09
CA GLU A 69 -13.48 2.79 -1.07
C GLU A 69 -14.11 4.11 -0.63
N VAL A 70 -15.13 4.04 0.23
CA VAL A 70 -15.76 5.23 0.82
C VAL A 70 -14.75 6.02 1.64
N ALA A 71 -13.96 5.34 2.49
CA ALA A 71 -12.98 5.99 3.34
C ALA A 71 -11.85 6.66 2.52
N LEU A 72 -11.37 6.03 1.45
CA LEU A 72 -10.37 6.58 0.54
C LEU A 72 -10.89 7.81 -0.20
N LYS A 73 -12.15 7.79 -0.66
CA LYS A 73 -12.77 8.96 -1.31
C LYS A 73 -12.77 10.17 -0.37
N VAL A 74 -13.19 9.97 0.88
CA VAL A 74 -13.16 11.02 1.91
C VAL A 74 -11.73 11.48 2.21
N ALA A 75 -10.79 10.54 2.34
CA ALA A 75 -9.39 10.85 2.60
C ALA A 75 -8.78 11.71 1.48
N ARG A 76 -9.00 11.38 0.21
CA ARG A 76 -8.50 12.15 -0.94
C ARG A 76 -9.07 13.57 -0.96
N GLN A 77 -10.38 13.71 -0.79
CA GLN A 77 -11.03 15.02 -0.78
C GLN A 77 -10.51 15.91 0.35
N ARG A 78 -10.42 15.38 1.57
CA ARG A 78 -9.94 16.16 2.72
C ARG A 78 -8.44 16.40 2.68
N ASN A 79 -7.63 15.48 2.15
CA ASN A 79 -6.19 15.71 2.00
C ASN A 79 -5.90 16.86 1.04
N ALA A 80 -6.70 17.05 -0.02
CA ALA A 80 -6.56 18.22 -0.88
C ALA A 80 -6.77 19.52 -0.09
N GLN A 81 -7.84 19.58 0.73
CA GLN A 81 -8.14 20.73 1.58
C GLN A 81 -7.07 20.96 2.67
N LEU A 82 -6.59 19.89 3.31
CA LEU A 82 -5.58 19.96 4.36
C LEU A 82 -4.19 20.36 3.84
N LEU A 83 -3.90 20.14 2.57
CA LEU A 83 -2.67 20.64 1.95
C LEU A 83 -2.73 22.17 1.77
N GLU A 84 -3.90 22.72 1.43
CA GLU A 84 -4.10 24.17 1.31
C GLU A 84 -3.95 24.87 2.66
N THR A 85 -4.38 24.25 3.76
CA THR A 85 -4.26 24.85 5.10
C THR A 85 -2.82 24.98 5.59
N ILE A 86 -1.86 24.26 5.00
CA ILE A 86 -0.43 24.40 5.35
C ILE A 86 0.08 25.81 5.05
N ALA A 87 -0.43 26.45 3.99
CA ALA A 87 -0.07 27.82 3.62
C ALA A 87 -0.49 28.86 4.68
N ASN A 88 -1.49 28.53 5.50
CA ASN A 88 -2.02 29.39 6.55
C ASN A 88 -1.33 29.18 7.91
N LEU A 89 -0.38 28.24 8.00
CA LEU A 89 0.38 28.03 9.23
C LEU A 89 1.42 29.13 9.41
N ALA A 90 1.62 29.58 10.65
CA ALA A 90 2.61 30.59 11.03
C ALA A 90 4.07 30.05 10.96
N PHE A 91 4.49 29.64 9.77
CA PHE A 91 5.80 29.13 9.43
C PHE A 91 6.39 29.92 8.26
N SER A 92 7.71 29.91 8.10
CA SER A 92 8.35 30.51 6.92
C SER A 92 7.96 29.75 5.65
N LEU A 93 8.06 30.40 4.49
CA LEU A 93 7.77 29.77 3.19
C LEU A 93 8.56 28.46 2.99
N VAL A 94 9.83 28.44 3.40
CA VAL A 94 10.70 27.26 3.33
C VAL A 94 10.20 26.13 4.24
N GLN A 95 9.74 26.46 5.45
CA GLN A 95 9.17 25.47 6.37
C GLN A 95 7.83 24.93 5.86
N GLN A 96 6.97 25.79 5.32
CA GLN A 96 5.69 25.39 4.72
C GLN A 96 5.93 24.40 3.56
N GLN A 97 6.83 24.72 2.63
CA GLN A 97 7.20 23.81 1.54
C GLN A 97 7.74 22.47 2.06
N SER A 98 8.62 22.49 3.06
CA SER A 98 9.15 21.28 3.68
C SER A 98 8.05 20.42 4.31
N ILE A 99 7.10 21.03 5.02
CA ILE A 99 5.94 20.36 5.60
C ILE A 99 5.06 19.74 4.51
N THR A 100 4.68 20.52 3.49
CA THR A 100 3.88 20.05 2.35
C THR A 100 4.50 18.81 1.70
N MET A 101 5.82 18.82 1.47
CA MET A 101 6.51 17.66 0.91
C MET A 101 6.48 16.45 1.86
N LYS A 102 6.71 16.65 3.17
CA LYS A 102 6.66 15.55 4.16
C LYS A 102 5.27 14.92 4.22
N VAL A 103 4.22 15.74 4.24
CA VAL A 103 2.82 15.30 4.29
C VAL A 103 2.47 14.51 3.03
N THR A 104 2.80 15.06 1.85
CA THR A 104 2.55 14.40 0.57
C THR A 104 3.21 13.01 0.52
N LYS A 105 4.45 12.88 0.99
CA LYS A 105 5.16 11.59 1.06
C LYS A 105 4.49 10.58 1.98
N GLU A 106 4.03 11.03 3.14
CA GLU A 106 3.34 10.13 4.08
C GLU A 106 2.02 9.61 3.51
N VAL A 107 1.25 10.46 2.82
CA VAL A 107 0.03 10.05 2.12
C VAL A 107 0.35 9.08 0.96
N GLN A 108 1.30 9.43 0.08
CA GLN A 108 1.72 8.56 -1.03
C GLN A 108 2.22 7.19 -0.55
N LYS A 109 2.98 7.17 0.56
CA LYS A 109 3.45 5.92 1.17
C LYS A 109 2.28 5.04 1.61
N LYS A 110 1.25 5.63 2.22
CA LYS A 110 0.05 4.92 2.66
C LYS A 110 -0.78 4.40 1.49
N GLU A 111 -0.97 5.23 0.45
CA GLU A 111 -1.66 4.85 -0.78
C GLU A 111 -0.98 3.66 -1.46
N ARG A 112 0.33 3.75 -1.65
CA ARG A 112 1.13 2.68 -2.23
C ARG A 112 1.00 1.36 -1.46
N LEU A 113 1.01 1.40 -0.12
CA LEU A 113 0.88 0.18 0.70
C LEU A 113 -0.48 -0.50 0.51
N ILE A 114 -1.57 0.27 0.42
CA ILE A 114 -2.91 -0.27 0.16
C ILE A 114 -3.02 -0.81 -1.26
N ASN A 115 -2.49 -0.08 -2.25
CA ASN A 115 -2.52 -0.54 -3.64
C ASN A 115 -1.71 -1.83 -3.81
N GLU A 116 -0.52 -1.91 -3.20
CA GLU A 116 0.28 -3.13 -3.17
C GLU A 116 -0.53 -4.32 -2.63
N GLU A 117 -1.22 -4.17 -1.50
CA GLU A 117 -2.01 -5.25 -0.89
C GLU A 117 -3.22 -5.64 -1.72
N ARG A 118 -3.89 -4.67 -2.39
CA ARG A 118 -4.97 -4.94 -3.35
C ARG A 118 -4.49 -5.77 -4.52
N LEU A 119 -3.33 -5.44 -5.08
CA LEU A 119 -2.73 -6.19 -6.20
C LEU A 119 -2.37 -7.60 -5.78
N MET A 120 -1.74 -7.77 -4.61
CA MET A 120 -1.42 -9.09 -4.10
C MET A 120 -2.68 -9.92 -3.85
N LEU A 121 -3.77 -9.32 -3.37
CA LEU A 121 -5.06 -10.01 -3.19
C LEU A 121 -5.68 -10.45 -4.51
N GLN A 122 -5.66 -9.58 -5.52
CA GLN A 122 -6.19 -9.92 -6.84
C GLN A 122 -5.41 -11.10 -7.44
N GLU A 123 -4.09 -11.02 -7.43
CA GLU A 123 -3.24 -12.08 -7.96
C GLU A 123 -3.35 -13.39 -7.17
N ALA A 124 -3.52 -13.33 -5.84
CA ALA A 124 -3.82 -14.50 -5.04
C ALA A 124 -5.10 -15.22 -5.51
N LYS A 125 -6.14 -14.46 -5.87
CA LYS A 125 -7.39 -15.01 -6.43
C LYS A 125 -7.20 -15.58 -7.83
N GLU A 126 -6.45 -14.89 -8.69
CA GLU A 126 -6.16 -15.35 -10.05
C GLU A 126 -5.34 -16.66 -10.07
N ARG A 127 -4.31 -16.76 -9.23
CA ARG A 127 -3.55 -18.01 -9.03
C ARG A 127 -4.47 -19.15 -8.61
N ALA A 128 -5.52 -18.84 -7.86
CA ALA A 128 -6.50 -19.79 -7.39
C ALA A 128 -7.64 -20.09 -8.37
N TYR A 129 -7.69 -19.43 -9.54
CA TYR A 129 -8.79 -19.56 -10.50
C TYR A 129 -9.03 -21.01 -10.94
N LYS A 130 -7.94 -21.77 -11.12
CA LYS A 130 -7.95 -23.19 -11.53
C LYS A 130 -8.16 -24.16 -10.35
N MET A 131 -8.20 -23.68 -9.11
CA MET A 131 -8.41 -24.55 -7.96
C MET A 131 -9.86 -25.07 -7.93
N LYS A 132 -10.03 -26.35 -7.62
CA LYS A 132 -11.35 -26.94 -7.43
C LYS A 132 -12.02 -26.29 -6.21
N ARG A 133 -13.18 -25.69 -6.42
CA ARG A 133 -14.02 -25.11 -5.37
C ARG A 133 -14.72 -26.24 -4.61
N ALA A 134 -14.85 -26.08 -3.29
CA ALA A 134 -15.64 -27.00 -2.49
C ALA A 134 -17.12 -26.72 -2.73
N GLU A 135 -17.90 -27.75 -3.03
CA GLU A 135 -19.35 -27.62 -3.03
C GLU A 135 -19.84 -27.36 -1.61
N ILE A 136 -20.97 -26.64 -1.49
CA ILE A 136 -21.50 -26.27 -0.18
C ILE A 136 -21.78 -27.49 0.71
N ASN A 137 -22.18 -28.61 0.10
CA ASN A 137 -22.51 -29.86 0.79
C ASN A 137 -21.28 -30.70 1.14
N ASP A 138 -20.14 -30.46 0.49
CA ASP A 138 -18.88 -31.17 0.78
C ASP A 138 -18.26 -30.67 2.09
N LEU A 139 -18.62 -29.46 2.55
CA LEU A 139 -18.08 -28.88 3.78
C LEU A 139 -18.55 -29.69 5.01
N ILE A 140 -17.58 -30.18 5.78
CA ILE A 140 -17.81 -30.90 7.03
C ILE A 140 -17.65 -29.91 8.18
N LEU A 141 -18.76 -29.60 8.85
CA LEU A 141 -18.84 -28.63 9.93
C LEU A 141 -19.41 -29.30 11.19
N PRO A 142 -18.88 -29.01 12.39
CA PRO A 142 -19.55 -29.37 13.64
C PRO A 142 -20.88 -28.63 13.78
N ASP A 143 -21.85 -29.18 14.52
CA ASP A 143 -23.20 -28.60 14.71
C ASP A 143 -23.18 -27.10 15.07
N LYS A 144 -22.24 -26.67 15.93
CA LYS A 144 -22.11 -25.27 16.36
C LYS A 144 -21.65 -24.32 15.24
N SER A 145 -21.04 -24.86 14.19
CA SER A 145 -20.53 -24.13 13.03
C SER A 145 -21.50 -24.13 11.84
N GLU A 146 -22.52 -24.99 11.83
CA GLU A 146 -23.44 -25.16 10.69
C GLU A 146 -24.14 -23.86 10.27
N LYS A 147 -24.52 -23.02 11.23
CA LYS A 147 -25.10 -21.69 10.98
C LYS A 147 -24.21 -20.76 10.13
N PHE A 148 -22.90 -21.05 10.04
CA PHE A 148 -21.94 -20.28 9.26
C PHE A 148 -21.65 -20.88 7.87
N ARG A 149 -22.23 -22.03 7.51
CA ARG A 149 -21.97 -22.75 6.26
C ARG A 149 -22.04 -21.86 5.02
N GLN A 150 -23.10 -21.05 4.92
CA GLN A 150 -23.30 -20.14 3.79
C GLN A 150 -22.21 -19.06 3.69
N ILE A 151 -21.82 -18.48 4.83
CA ILE A 151 -20.78 -17.44 4.90
C ILE A 151 -19.41 -18.04 4.53
N LEU A 152 -19.12 -19.23 5.06
CA LEU A 152 -17.91 -19.98 4.75
C LEU A 152 -17.83 -20.32 3.26
N HIS A 153 -18.89 -20.94 2.73
CA HIS A 153 -18.96 -21.32 1.32
C HIS A 153 -18.74 -20.11 0.41
N LYS A 154 -19.43 -18.98 0.66
CA LYS A 154 -19.27 -17.75 -0.12
C LYS A 154 -17.81 -17.26 -0.18
N GLN A 155 -17.09 -17.30 0.94
CA GLN A 155 -15.68 -16.92 0.96
C GLN A 155 -14.82 -17.91 0.17
N LEU A 156 -15.03 -19.22 0.35
CA LEU A 156 -14.30 -20.27 -0.36
C LEU A 156 -14.57 -20.32 -1.87
N THR A 157 -15.75 -19.86 -2.33
CA THR A 157 -16.02 -19.72 -3.76
C THR A 157 -15.05 -18.73 -4.42
N THR A 158 -14.71 -17.65 -3.71
CA THR A 158 -13.79 -16.61 -4.19
C THR A 158 -12.33 -16.89 -3.87
N MET A 159 -12.07 -17.56 -2.75
CA MET A 159 -10.72 -17.80 -2.21
C MET A 159 -10.64 -19.24 -1.67
N PRO A 160 -10.55 -20.25 -2.56
CA PRO A 160 -10.60 -21.66 -2.18
C PRO A 160 -9.36 -22.13 -1.39
N TYR A 161 -8.27 -21.37 -1.45
CA TYR A 161 -7.04 -21.65 -0.72
C TYR A 161 -7.13 -21.39 0.78
N LEU A 162 -8.13 -20.62 1.25
CA LEU A 162 -8.21 -20.19 2.65
C LEU A 162 -8.20 -21.36 3.64
N THR A 163 -7.31 -21.27 4.63
CA THR A 163 -7.26 -22.15 5.80
C THR A 163 -7.98 -21.54 7.00
N ARG A 164 -8.25 -20.23 6.98
CA ARG A 164 -8.92 -19.52 8.06
C ARG A 164 -9.93 -18.54 7.51
N VAL A 165 -11.13 -18.55 8.08
CA VAL A 165 -12.25 -17.75 7.60
C VAL A 165 -12.90 -17.02 8.76
N VAL A 166 -13.13 -15.71 8.58
CA VAL A 166 -13.86 -14.90 9.56
C VAL A 166 -15.35 -15.05 9.32
N VAL A 167 -16.08 -15.40 10.38
CA VAL A 167 -17.55 -15.46 10.38
C VAL A 167 -18.10 -14.61 11.51
N THR A 168 -19.29 -14.07 11.33
CA THR A 168 -19.89 -13.15 12.30
C THR A 168 -21.25 -13.67 12.75
N ASP A 169 -21.51 -13.61 14.05
CA ASP A 169 -22.83 -13.85 14.64
C ASP A 169 -23.17 -12.68 15.56
N LYS A 170 -24.25 -11.96 15.23
CA LYS A 170 -24.65 -10.70 15.88
C LYS A 170 -23.50 -9.69 15.90
N LYS A 171 -22.92 -9.44 17.07
CA LYS A 171 -21.79 -8.51 17.28
C LYS A 171 -20.46 -9.20 17.56
N LYS A 172 -20.41 -10.54 17.51
CA LYS A 172 -19.21 -11.33 17.81
C LYS A 172 -18.64 -11.91 16.52
N LYS A 173 -17.32 -11.80 16.38
CA LYS A 173 -16.57 -12.41 15.28
C LYS A 173 -15.94 -13.72 15.75
N PHE A 174 -15.95 -14.70 14.87
CA PHE A 174 -15.36 -16.02 15.08
C PHE A 174 -14.44 -16.36 13.92
N ILE A 175 -13.45 -17.22 14.18
CA ILE A 175 -12.61 -17.85 13.17
C ILE A 175 -13.05 -19.30 13.04
N LEU A 176 -13.20 -19.75 11.80
CA LEU A 176 -13.22 -21.16 11.44
C LEU A 176 -11.87 -21.50 10.82
N GLU A 177 -11.25 -22.58 11.27
CA GLU A 177 -9.97 -23.07 10.76
C GLU A 177 -10.18 -24.39 10.04
N ARG A 178 -9.51 -24.55 8.90
CA ARG A 178 -9.52 -25.77 8.09
C ARG A 178 -8.62 -26.81 8.75
N SER A 179 -9.13 -28.04 8.84
CA SER A 179 -8.38 -29.18 9.35
C SER A 179 -7.15 -29.47 8.48
N LYS A 180 -6.02 -29.76 9.14
CA LYS A 180 -4.80 -30.21 8.44
C LYS A 180 -4.95 -31.62 7.85
N LYS A 181 -5.90 -32.41 8.37
CA LYS A 181 -6.12 -33.81 7.97
C LYS A 181 -7.05 -33.92 6.77
N ASN A 182 -8.09 -33.07 6.71
CA ASN A 182 -9.08 -33.07 5.65
C ASN A 182 -9.42 -31.63 5.24
N LYS A 183 -9.18 -31.29 3.97
CA LYS A 183 -9.42 -29.94 3.43
C LYS A 183 -10.88 -29.49 3.45
N PHE A 184 -11.82 -30.41 3.60
CA PHE A 184 -13.25 -30.12 3.69
C PHE A 184 -13.76 -29.99 5.13
N GLU A 185 -12.95 -30.37 6.12
CA GLU A 185 -13.30 -30.34 7.53
C GLU A 185 -12.87 -29.02 8.16
N TRP A 186 -13.78 -28.43 8.95
CA TRP A 186 -13.60 -27.13 9.59
C TRP A 186 -13.82 -27.20 11.11
N SER A 187 -13.16 -26.30 11.83
CA SER A 187 -13.21 -26.25 13.29
C SER A 187 -14.58 -25.81 13.83
N LYS A 188 -14.76 -26.00 15.14
CA LYS A 188 -15.77 -25.26 15.93
C LYS A 188 -15.46 -23.75 15.87
N PRO A 189 -16.44 -22.85 16.08
CA PRO A 189 -16.19 -21.42 16.02
C PRO A 189 -15.28 -20.97 17.18
N ILE A 190 -14.14 -20.37 16.84
CA ILE A 190 -13.16 -19.84 17.80
C ILE A 190 -13.40 -18.34 17.93
N LEU A 191 -13.61 -17.84 19.15
CA LEU A 191 -13.84 -16.41 19.36
C LEU A 191 -12.63 -15.59 18.88
N ALA A 192 -12.86 -14.66 17.97
CA ALA A 192 -11.79 -13.93 17.30
C ALA A 192 -11.24 -12.81 18.20
N LYS A 193 -9.91 -12.76 18.34
CA LYS A 193 -9.17 -11.66 18.96
C LYS A 193 -8.67 -10.69 17.87
N ALA A 194 -8.27 -9.48 18.25
CA ALA A 194 -7.75 -8.51 17.30
C ALA A 194 -6.60 -9.06 16.44
N LYS A 195 -5.68 -9.82 17.05
CA LYS A 195 -4.55 -10.43 16.35
C LYS A 195 -4.96 -11.55 15.39
N THR A 196 -5.91 -12.41 15.78
CA THR A 196 -6.38 -13.50 14.91
C THR A 196 -7.15 -12.97 13.70
N LEU A 197 -7.86 -11.84 13.86
CA LEU A 197 -8.51 -11.16 12.73
C LEU A 197 -7.50 -10.50 11.78
N GLU A 198 -6.42 -9.93 12.30
CA GLU A 198 -5.31 -9.44 11.48
C GLU A 198 -4.69 -10.59 10.66
N PHE A 199 -4.46 -11.76 11.27
CA PHE A 199 -3.97 -12.93 10.55
C PHE A 199 -4.97 -13.46 9.53
N ALA A 200 -6.26 -13.48 9.85
CA ALA A 200 -7.29 -13.88 8.89
C ALA A 200 -7.38 -12.91 7.69
N TYR A 201 -7.18 -11.61 7.91
CA TYR A 201 -7.04 -10.66 6.81
C TYR A 201 -5.81 -10.96 5.95
N LYS A 202 -4.63 -11.18 6.57
CA LYS A 202 -3.41 -11.51 5.83
C LYS A 202 -3.52 -12.83 5.07
N ALA A 203 -4.25 -13.80 5.60
CA ALA A 203 -4.50 -15.10 4.96
C ALA A 203 -5.18 -14.95 3.59
N THR A 204 -6.05 -13.95 3.42
CA THR A 204 -6.67 -13.66 2.11
C THR A 204 -5.64 -13.42 1.00
N ILE A 205 -4.43 -12.97 1.36
CA ILE A 205 -3.33 -12.74 0.44
C ILE A 205 -2.31 -13.87 0.54
N ALA A 206 -1.72 -14.08 1.73
CA ALA A 206 -0.57 -14.94 1.95
C ALA A 206 -0.81 -16.39 1.50
N GLU A 207 -1.97 -16.95 1.82
CA GLU A 207 -2.27 -18.35 1.53
C GLU A 207 -2.49 -18.61 0.03
N GLY A 208 -2.83 -17.59 -0.76
CA GLY A 208 -2.88 -17.71 -2.23
C GLY A 208 -1.49 -17.78 -2.89
N PHE A 209 -0.45 -17.48 -2.11
CA PHE A 209 0.97 -17.65 -2.49
C PHE A 209 1.63 -18.81 -1.73
N ASP A 210 0.85 -19.65 -1.04
CA ASP A 210 1.36 -20.73 -0.19
C ASP A 210 2.29 -20.22 0.93
N LEU A 211 2.05 -19.00 1.43
CA LEU A 211 2.80 -18.37 2.50
C LEU A 211 2.02 -18.35 3.82
N ASP A 212 2.75 -18.34 4.93
CA ASP A 212 2.18 -18.25 6.27
C ASP A 212 1.65 -16.82 6.57
N PRO A 213 0.36 -16.64 6.88
CA PRO A 213 -0.21 -15.35 7.27
C PRO A 213 0.24 -14.83 8.63
N GLU A 214 0.86 -15.67 9.47
CA GLU A 214 1.37 -15.28 10.80
C GLU A 214 2.81 -14.77 10.74
N ALA A 215 3.51 -15.02 9.62
CA ALA A 215 4.85 -14.52 9.37
C ALA A 215 4.92 -12.98 9.39
N PRO A 216 6.11 -12.39 9.62
CA PRO A 216 6.30 -10.94 9.57
C PRO A 216 5.85 -10.38 8.22
N TRP A 217 4.80 -9.56 8.23
CA TRP A 217 4.11 -9.13 7.01
C TRP A 217 5.01 -8.47 5.98
N GLY A 218 6.00 -7.68 6.41
CA GLY A 218 6.99 -7.08 5.51
C GLY A 218 7.84 -8.11 4.77
N LYS A 219 8.18 -9.25 5.40
CA LYS A 219 8.89 -10.36 4.77
C LYS A 219 7.97 -11.11 3.81
N THR A 220 6.75 -11.43 4.23
CA THR A 220 5.73 -12.08 3.37
C THR A 220 5.52 -11.27 2.09
N LYS A 221 5.30 -9.96 2.19
CA LYS A 221 5.16 -9.08 1.02
C LYS A 221 6.41 -9.03 0.14
N ALA A 222 7.61 -9.07 0.73
CA ALA A 222 8.84 -9.16 -0.04
C ALA A 222 8.90 -10.46 -0.86
N THR A 223 8.62 -11.59 -0.24
CA THR A 223 8.55 -12.89 -0.94
C THR A 223 7.49 -12.89 -2.03
N ILE A 224 6.32 -12.30 -1.80
CA ILE A 224 5.29 -12.15 -2.85
C ILE A 224 5.85 -11.32 -4.01
N ARG A 225 6.51 -10.19 -3.76
CA ARG A 225 7.16 -9.40 -4.83
C ARG A 225 8.15 -10.24 -5.64
N ASP A 226 8.93 -11.10 -4.98
CA ASP A 226 9.88 -11.99 -5.65
C ASP A 226 9.19 -13.08 -6.49
N LEU A 227 8.05 -13.60 -6.02
CA LEU A 227 7.23 -14.56 -6.78
C LEU A 227 6.57 -13.91 -8.01
N LEU A 228 6.27 -12.61 -7.94
CA LEU A 228 5.65 -11.86 -9.03
C LEU A 228 6.66 -11.32 -10.06
N LEU A 229 7.94 -11.22 -9.68
CA LEU A 229 9.03 -10.73 -10.52
C LEU A 229 9.15 -11.43 -11.89
N PRO A 230 9.12 -12.78 -11.99
CA PRO A 230 9.22 -13.49 -13.27
C PRO A 230 8.03 -13.24 -14.21
N SER A 231 6.86 -12.85 -13.68
CA SER A 231 5.70 -12.46 -14.50
C SER A 231 5.86 -11.09 -15.15
N ALA A 232 6.81 -10.24 -14.72
CA ALA A 232 7.00 -8.91 -15.28
C ALA A 232 7.40 -8.91 -16.77
N ASN A 233 8.18 -9.89 -17.23
CA ASN A 233 8.49 -10.07 -18.66
C ASN A 233 7.30 -10.68 -19.44
N LYS A 234 6.43 -11.45 -18.77
CA LYS A 234 5.16 -11.88 -19.36
C LYS A 234 4.20 -10.71 -19.55
N LEU A 235 4.32 -9.63 -18.75
CA LEU A 235 3.52 -8.42 -18.96
C LEU A 235 3.74 -7.82 -20.35
N LEU A 236 4.96 -7.87 -20.89
CA LEU A 236 5.26 -7.41 -22.24
C LEU A 236 4.57 -8.24 -23.34
N GLN A 237 4.13 -9.46 -23.02
CA GLN A 237 3.41 -10.33 -23.95
C GLN A 237 1.89 -10.08 -23.96
N LEU A 238 1.37 -9.31 -23.01
CA LEU A 238 -0.06 -9.02 -22.94
C LEU A 238 -0.44 -7.97 -24.00
N ALA A 239 -1.51 -8.25 -24.76
CA ALA A 239 -1.95 -7.38 -25.86
C ALA A 239 -2.33 -5.97 -25.39
N SER A 240 -2.96 -5.84 -24.21
CA SER A 240 -3.30 -4.54 -23.61
C SER A 240 -2.06 -3.70 -23.31
N VAL A 241 -0.99 -4.35 -22.85
CA VAL A 241 0.29 -3.73 -22.53
C VAL A 241 1.02 -3.34 -23.80
N GLN A 242 1.05 -4.23 -24.80
CA GLN A 242 1.65 -3.92 -26.09
C GLN A 242 0.98 -2.71 -26.75
N ARG A 243 -0.36 -2.60 -26.66
CA ARG A 243 -1.10 -1.43 -27.13
C ARG A 243 -0.76 -0.15 -26.35
N LEU A 244 -0.73 -0.23 -25.02
CA LEU A 244 -0.34 0.92 -24.19
C LEU A 244 1.10 1.37 -24.50
N LEU A 245 2.01 0.43 -24.64
CA LEU A 245 3.42 0.70 -24.93
C LEU A 245 3.61 1.24 -26.37
N SER A 246 2.79 0.80 -27.34
CA SER A 246 2.82 1.36 -28.69
C SER A 246 2.28 2.79 -28.73
N GLU A 247 1.18 3.08 -28.04
CA GLU A 247 0.64 4.43 -27.89
C GLU A 247 1.63 5.37 -27.19
N ALA A 248 2.28 4.90 -26.12
CA ALA A 248 3.27 5.69 -25.41
C ALA A 248 4.48 5.99 -26.32
N LYS A 249 4.93 4.99 -27.08
CA LYS A 249 6.00 5.17 -28.07
C LYS A 249 5.62 6.22 -29.12
N LEU A 250 4.39 6.20 -29.64
CA LEU A 250 3.89 7.21 -30.59
C LEU A 250 3.88 8.62 -29.98
N LYS A 251 3.67 8.73 -28.67
CA LYS A 251 3.76 9.98 -27.91
C LYS A 251 5.19 10.38 -27.52
N GLY A 252 6.21 9.65 -27.98
CA GLY A 252 7.62 9.89 -27.62
C GLY A 252 7.96 9.54 -26.16
N GLN A 253 7.12 8.72 -25.51
CA GLN A 253 7.30 8.32 -24.10
C GLN A 253 8.02 6.97 -24.05
N TYR A 254 9.33 7.01 -23.78
CA TYR A 254 10.18 5.82 -23.79
C TYR A 254 10.41 5.21 -22.40
N VAL A 255 9.99 5.91 -21.34
CA VAL A 255 10.03 5.41 -19.97
C VAL A 255 8.71 5.67 -19.27
N LEU A 256 8.02 4.59 -18.88
CA LEU A 256 6.75 4.65 -18.16
C LEU A 256 6.91 4.02 -16.78
N VAL A 257 6.44 4.72 -15.76
CA VAL A 257 6.48 4.25 -14.37
C VAL A 257 5.06 3.97 -13.89
N CYS A 258 4.83 2.75 -13.42
CA CYS A 258 3.56 2.35 -12.80
C CYS A 258 3.79 1.35 -11.67
N ASN A 259 3.21 1.64 -10.49
CA ASN A 259 3.16 0.71 -9.35
C ASN A 259 4.52 0.06 -8.98
N GLY A 260 5.62 0.78 -9.17
CA GLY A 260 6.98 0.32 -8.86
C GLY A 260 7.71 -0.39 -10.01
N TYR A 261 7.02 -0.69 -11.11
CA TYR A 261 7.59 -1.15 -12.36
C TYR A 261 7.94 0.03 -13.27
N VAL A 262 9.01 -0.14 -14.05
CA VAL A 262 9.42 0.81 -15.07
C VAL A 262 9.49 0.08 -16.42
N PHE A 263 8.58 0.43 -17.31
CA PHE A 263 8.67 0.02 -18.72
C PHE A 263 9.68 0.95 -19.39
N TRP A 264 10.71 0.35 -19.97
CA TRP A 264 11.87 1.04 -20.49
C TRP A 264 12.15 0.59 -21.91
N TYR A 265 12.09 1.52 -22.86
CA TYR A 265 12.31 1.27 -24.28
C TYR A 265 13.68 1.76 -24.73
N GLU A 266 14.44 0.91 -25.42
CA GLU A 266 15.68 1.29 -26.12
C GLU A 266 15.60 0.84 -27.59
N GLU A 267 15.86 1.77 -28.52
CA GLU A 267 15.98 1.46 -29.95
C GLU A 267 17.30 0.77 -30.29
N ASN A 268 18.37 1.14 -29.59
CA ASN A 268 19.71 0.64 -29.87
C ASN A 268 19.93 -0.75 -29.26
N GLY A 269 20.16 -1.75 -30.12
CA GLY A 269 20.50 -3.12 -29.72
C GLY A 269 19.36 -4.15 -29.81
N ASN A 270 18.21 -3.81 -30.45
CA ASN A 270 17.07 -4.71 -30.69
C ASN A 270 16.40 -5.29 -29.44
N ILE A 271 16.54 -4.68 -28.27
CA ILE A 271 15.96 -5.19 -27.02
C ILE A 271 14.49 -4.75 -26.85
N GLY A 272 14.08 -3.63 -27.47
CA GLY A 272 12.70 -3.15 -27.43
C GLY A 272 12.27 -2.73 -26.02
N TRP A 273 11.00 -2.96 -25.67
CA TRP A 273 10.49 -2.68 -24.33
C TRP A 273 11.02 -3.71 -23.33
N THR A 274 11.50 -3.23 -22.18
CA THR A 274 11.95 -4.05 -21.05
C THR A 274 11.26 -3.60 -19.77
N VAL A 275 11.15 -4.50 -18.79
CA VAL A 275 10.64 -4.15 -17.46
C VAL A 275 11.78 -4.11 -16.46
N LYS A 276 11.91 -2.97 -15.79
CA LYS A 276 12.84 -2.72 -14.69
C LYS A 276 12.04 -2.42 -13.42
N GLN A 277 12.72 -2.41 -12.27
CA GLN A 277 12.09 -2.04 -11.01
C GLN A 277 12.60 -0.69 -10.54
N THR A 278 11.76 0.05 -9.82
CA THR A 278 12.25 1.20 -9.06
C THR A 278 12.91 0.74 -7.77
N ASP A 279 13.99 1.41 -7.35
CA ASP A 279 14.61 1.07 -6.08
C ASP A 279 13.73 1.49 -4.90
N SER A 280 13.26 0.50 -4.15
CA SER A 280 12.52 0.69 -2.91
C SER A 280 13.29 1.44 -1.82
N SER A 281 14.63 1.47 -1.88
CA SER A 281 15.51 2.01 -0.82
C SER A 281 15.66 3.54 -0.83
N LEU A 282 15.34 4.23 -1.92
CA LEU A 282 15.32 5.71 -1.94
C LEU A 282 14.11 6.29 -1.21
N ASN A 283 13.02 5.53 -1.11
CA ASN A 283 11.87 5.87 -0.27
C ASN A 283 12.15 5.69 1.23
N GLY A 284 13.39 5.31 1.61
CA GLY A 284 13.87 5.21 2.99
C GLY A 284 14.84 6.32 3.41
N LYS A 285 15.46 7.07 2.50
CA LYS A 285 16.35 8.19 2.86
C LYS A 285 15.51 9.45 3.07
N LYS A 286 15.33 9.82 4.36
CA LYS A 286 14.67 11.05 4.82
C LYS A 286 15.05 12.25 3.92
N GLY A 287 14.11 12.78 3.14
CA GLY A 287 14.26 14.09 2.48
C GLY A 287 13.91 14.17 0.99
N ASN A 288 13.91 13.07 0.23
CA ASN A 288 13.87 13.15 -1.25
C ASN A 288 12.44 13.14 -1.83
N THR A 289 12.08 14.11 -2.68
CA THR A 289 10.78 14.27 -3.37
C THR A 289 10.94 13.96 -4.84
N LEU A 290 10.02 13.26 -5.50
CA LEU A 290 10.18 12.96 -6.91
C LEU A 290 10.16 14.24 -7.77
N TRP A 291 11.13 14.36 -8.68
CA TRP A 291 11.24 15.47 -9.63
C TRP A 291 10.69 15.00 -10.98
N LEU A 292 9.45 15.38 -11.31
CA LEU A 292 8.71 14.87 -12.47
C LEU A 292 9.34 15.34 -13.80
N GLU A 293 9.91 16.54 -13.82
CA GLU A 293 10.55 17.12 -14.99
C GLU A 293 12.00 16.63 -15.17
N GLY A 294 12.52 15.82 -14.24
CA GLY A 294 13.87 15.28 -14.31
C GLY A 294 14.01 14.14 -15.32
N GLU A 295 15.24 13.92 -15.78
CA GLU A 295 15.58 12.81 -16.66
C GLU A 295 16.36 11.71 -15.93
N ILE A 296 16.27 10.48 -16.45
CA ILE A 296 17.04 9.32 -15.98
C ILE A 296 18.26 9.14 -16.87
N GLU A 297 19.45 9.30 -16.30
CA GLU A 297 20.72 9.02 -16.98
C GLU A 297 21.13 7.56 -16.80
N SER A 298 21.01 6.75 -17.85
CA SER A 298 21.51 5.37 -17.86
C SER A 298 22.93 5.32 -18.40
N LYS A 299 23.90 5.25 -17.49
CA LYS A 299 25.34 5.04 -17.79
C LYS A 299 25.79 3.58 -17.61
N ASN A 300 24.88 2.71 -17.19
CA ASN A 300 25.12 1.29 -16.96
C ASN A 300 23.85 0.47 -17.28
N HIS A 301 23.97 -0.85 -17.28
CA HIS A 301 22.85 -1.78 -17.53
C HIS A 301 22.16 -2.23 -16.23
N GLY A 302 22.04 -1.33 -15.25
CA GLY A 302 21.43 -1.62 -13.96
C GLY A 302 19.96 -2.03 -14.04
N ARG A 303 19.57 -3.01 -13.22
CA ARG A 303 18.19 -3.55 -13.15
C ARG A 303 17.22 -2.65 -12.38
N LEU A 304 17.74 -1.83 -11.48
CA LEU A 304 16.98 -0.85 -10.71
C LEU A 304 17.08 0.54 -11.33
N ILE A 305 15.96 1.22 -11.36
CA ILE A 305 15.84 2.63 -11.74
C ILE A 305 15.65 3.47 -10.49
N ILE A 306 16.54 4.44 -10.35
CA ILE A 306 16.39 5.57 -9.46
C ILE A 306 15.68 6.67 -10.24
N LEU A 307 14.47 7.02 -9.83
CA LEU A 307 13.76 8.15 -10.40
C LEU A 307 14.41 9.46 -9.94
N PRO A 308 14.36 10.52 -10.76
CA PRO A 308 14.85 11.83 -10.37
C PRO A 308 14.14 12.34 -9.11
N TYR A 309 14.89 13.03 -8.25
CA TYR A 309 14.35 13.52 -6.99
C TYR A 309 15.01 14.82 -6.52
N ILE A 310 14.24 15.62 -5.79
CA ILE A 310 14.64 16.81 -5.06
C ILE A 310 15.02 16.41 -3.64
N LYS A 311 16.25 16.66 -3.21
CA LYS A 311 16.68 16.45 -1.82
C LYS A 311 15.97 17.43 -0.87
N SER A 312 16.06 17.19 0.45
CA SER A 312 15.46 18.08 1.46
C SER A 312 16.03 19.50 1.48
N ASN A 313 17.22 19.70 0.91
CA ASN A 313 17.86 21.00 0.74
C ASN A 313 17.47 21.70 -0.59
N GLY A 314 16.56 21.14 -1.38
CA GLY A 314 16.12 21.70 -2.67
C GLY A 314 16.98 21.27 -3.88
N GLU A 315 18.06 20.52 -3.67
CA GLU A 315 18.95 20.08 -4.75
C GLU A 315 18.25 19.05 -5.65
N LEU A 316 18.21 19.33 -6.95
CA LEU A 316 17.67 18.44 -7.98
C LEU A 316 18.69 17.37 -8.35
N VAL A 317 18.30 16.10 -8.19
CA VAL A 317 19.12 14.94 -8.51
C VAL A 317 18.49 14.20 -9.68
N LYS A 318 19.28 14.02 -10.75
CA LYS A 318 18.87 13.22 -11.90
C LYS A 318 18.70 11.74 -11.54
N GLY A 319 17.80 11.07 -12.24
CA GLY A 319 17.60 9.64 -12.11
C GLY A 319 18.82 8.88 -12.65
N HIS A 320 18.99 7.63 -12.22
CA HIS A 320 20.07 6.79 -12.72
C HIS A 320 19.75 5.30 -12.58
N THR A 321 20.48 4.46 -13.30
CA THR A 321 20.36 3.00 -13.20
C THR A 321 21.41 2.41 -12.25
N LYS A 322 21.05 1.35 -11.51
CA LYS A 322 21.98 0.57 -10.69
C LYS A 322 21.49 -0.87 -10.50
N ASN A 323 22.31 -1.71 -9.89
CA ASN A 323 21.89 -3.04 -9.44
C ASN A 323 21.37 -3.01 -8.00
N GLY A 324 20.65 -4.06 -7.59
CA GLY A 324 20.16 -4.21 -6.24
C GLY A 324 21.27 -4.52 -5.23
N PRO A 325 20.97 -4.40 -3.91
CA PRO A 325 21.86 -4.93 -2.88
C PRO A 325 22.16 -6.41 -3.15
N ASN A 326 23.43 -6.81 -3.07
CA ASN A 326 23.96 -8.16 -3.33
C ASN A 326 24.07 -8.61 -4.80
N ASP A 327 23.69 -7.77 -5.78
CA ASP A 327 23.80 -8.09 -7.23
C ASP A 327 25.16 -7.71 -7.86
N GLY A 328 26.09 -7.17 -7.06
CA GLY A 328 27.34 -6.60 -7.56
C GLY A 328 27.14 -5.31 -8.39
N PRO A 329 28.24 -4.67 -8.84
CA PRO A 329 28.14 -3.45 -9.65
C PRO A 329 27.47 -3.72 -11.00
N ALA A 330 26.61 -2.79 -11.44
CA ALA A 330 26.01 -2.86 -12.76
C ALA A 330 27.07 -2.71 -13.86
N LYS A 331 26.97 -3.50 -14.93
CA LYS A 331 27.90 -3.41 -16.06
C LYS A 331 27.83 -2.01 -16.68
N PRO A 332 28.96 -1.30 -16.82
CA PRO A 332 28.98 0.03 -17.40
C PRO A 332 28.60 -0.03 -18.89
N ARG A 333 27.96 1.02 -19.39
CA ARG A 333 27.76 1.23 -20.82
C ARG A 333 29.01 1.86 -21.43
N HIS A 334 29.19 1.68 -22.73
CA HIS A 334 30.13 2.52 -23.45
C HIS A 334 29.62 3.99 -23.46
N PRO A 335 30.49 5.01 -23.35
CA PRO A 335 30.05 6.41 -23.31
C PRO A 335 29.16 6.85 -24.49
N SER A 336 29.40 6.32 -25.69
CA SER A 336 28.55 6.58 -26.87
C SER A 336 27.15 5.94 -26.79
N GLN A 337 26.89 5.10 -25.78
CA GLN A 337 25.61 4.41 -25.55
C GLN A 337 24.89 4.93 -24.30
N TYR A 338 25.36 6.03 -23.71
CA TYR A 338 24.64 6.67 -22.61
C TYR A 338 23.31 7.21 -23.11
N VAL A 339 22.28 7.01 -22.30
CA VAL A 339 20.92 7.44 -22.62
C VAL A 339 20.41 8.35 -21.51
N SER A 340 19.85 9.48 -21.87
CA SER A 340 19.08 10.36 -20.97
C SER A 340 17.64 10.35 -21.46
N LEU A 341 16.71 9.89 -20.62
CA LEU A 341 15.31 9.76 -20.99
C LEU A 341 14.40 10.48 -19.98
N PRO A 342 13.41 11.27 -20.44
CA PRO A 342 12.32 11.71 -19.58
C PRO A 342 11.44 10.51 -19.21
N PHE A 343 10.72 10.61 -18.10
CA PHE A 343 9.83 9.55 -17.63
C PHE A 343 8.42 10.07 -17.37
N HIS A 344 7.44 9.19 -17.55
CA HIS A 344 6.04 9.50 -17.32
C HIS A 344 5.47 8.59 -16.25
N ILE A 345 4.85 9.19 -15.22
CA ILE A 345 4.10 8.43 -14.21
C ILE A 345 2.68 8.26 -14.71
N LEU A 346 2.24 7.01 -14.82
CA LEU A 346 0.87 6.69 -15.17
C LEU A 346 0.01 6.82 -13.91
N LYS A 347 -1.00 7.70 -13.98
CA LYS A 347 -1.90 8.05 -12.86
C LYS A 347 -2.93 6.96 -12.57
N ASP A 348 -3.25 6.15 -13.58
CA ASP A 348 -4.24 5.09 -13.49
C ASP A 348 -3.62 3.72 -13.28
N ASP A 349 -4.40 2.87 -12.64
CA ASP A 349 -4.05 1.51 -12.27
C ASP A 349 -3.88 0.68 -13.54
N LEU A 350 -2.68 0.74 -14.12
CA LEU A 350 -2.28 -0.05 -15.27
C LEU A 350 -2.55 -1.53 -15.01
N MET A 351 -2.66 -1.97 -13.74
CA MET A 351 -3.00 -3.33 -13.33
C MET A 351 -4.45 -3.75 -13.56
N ILE A 352 -5.41 -2.80 -13.59
CA ILE A 352 -6.78 -3.08 -14.06
C ILE A 352 -6.73 -3.42 -15.57
N CYS A 353 -5.91 -2.70 -16.35
CA CYS A 353 -5.69 -2.99 -17.77
C CYS A 353 -4.67 -4.12 -18.07
N LEU A 354 -3.70 -4.39 -17.18
CA LEU A 354 -2.67 -5.45 -17.31
C LEU A 354 -3.24 -6.84 -16.97
N LEU A 355 -4.36 -6.93 -16.25
CA LEU A 355 -5.00 -8.20 -15.92
C LEU A 355 -6.24 -8.50 -16.78
N GLY A 356 -6.52 -7.69 -17.80
CA GLY A 356 -7.49 -7.99 -18.85
C GLY A 356 -8.78 -7.17 -18.84
N ASP A 357 -9.01 -6.32 -17.84
CA ASP A 357 -10.21 -5.48 -17.78
C ASP A 357 -9.90 -4.10 -18.35
N LEU A 358 -10.07 -3.95 -19.67
CA LEU A 358 -10.29 -2.63 -20.25
C LEU A 358 -11.70 -2.17 -19.85
N PRO A 359 -11.90 -0.92 -19.40
CA PRO A 359 -13.22 -0.32 -19.51
C PRO A 359 -13.55 -0.26 -21.01
N TYR A 360 -14.47 -1.10 -21.45
CA TYR A 360 -15.11 -0.92 -22.74
C TYR A 360 -15.83 0.43 -22.70
N GLU A 361 -15.48 1.32 -23.62
CA GLU A 361 -16.44 2.31 -24.14
C GLU A 361 -17.36 1.64 -25.16
#